data_AF-A0A8J7X3F0-F1
#
_entry.id   AF-A0A8J7X3F0-F1
#
_cell.length_a   1.000
_cell.length_b   1.000
_cell.length_c   1.000
_cell.angle_alpha   90.00
_cell.angle_beta   90.00
_cell.angle_gamma   90.00
#
_symmetry.space_group_name_H-M   'P 1'
#
loop_
_entity.id
_entity.type
_entity.pdbx_description
1 polymer ?
#
loop_
_entity_poly.entity_id
_entity_poly.type
_entity_poly.pdbx_seq_one_letter_code
_entity_poly.pdbx_strand_id
1 'polypeptide(L)'
;MDGKIGNTVRRLSMFLPSDTRHDVLEILLKRYDEKRLAKDLSCTLTSLRGWKEDGSLPDKHMSKVLVLALQNCPETRDLLGETSEEFSRLCKDLSISRDEETNFSRFMNFLDERSKEIVCYFLRNRHASIRELATLIHAATDQDVLTRVRDVINPKAEEIFGKPMLNFEESRIDAFTGDKILFNWWLAEDLPLEEMNDALDIFDEKDHLVVITELPGVREEDIKVDVEGDVLRISADGYLKRIPLFYTVENKVRSTYKNGVLEVRLRKNGSRHR
;
A
#
# COMPACT_ATOMS: atom_id res chain seq x y z
N MET A 1 0.85 -21.44 16.40
CA MET A 1 0.95 -20.59 15.19
C MET A 1 0.76 -21.47 13.99
N ASP A 2 -0.02 -21.03 12.99
CA ASP A 2 -0.16 -21.74 11.72
C ASP A 2 1.19 -22.03 11.06
N GLY A 3 1.30 -23.17 10.37
CA GLY A 3 2.55 -23.62 9.76
C GLY A 3 3.17 -22.62 8.76
N LYS A 4 2.35 -21.76 8.13
CA LYS A 4 2.82 -20.67 7.27
C LYS A 4 3.54 -19.57 8.06
N ILE A 5 2.99 -19.13 9.19
CA ILE A 5 3.55 -18.05 10.02
C ILE A 5 4.91 -18.47 10.60
N GLY A 6 5.02 -19.71 11.06
CA GLY A 6 6.29 -20.23 11.60
C GLY A 6 7.44 -20.24 10.58
N ASN A 7 7.14 -20.53 9.30
CA ASN A 7 8.14 -20.49 8.23
C ASN A 7 8.57 -19.05 7.90
N THR A 8 7.62 -18.12 7.86
CA THR A 8 7.91 -16.69 7.65
C THR A 8 8.81 -16.13 8.75
N VAL A 9 8.50 -16.40 10.02
CA VAL A 9 9.29 -15.94 11.18
C VAL A 9 10.71 -16.51 11.15
N ARG A 10 10.86 -17.79 10.78
CA ARG A 10 12.18 -18.41 10.64
C ARG A 10 13.02 -17.74 9.55
N ARG A 11 12.42 -17.41 8.40
CA ARG A 11 13.13 -16.68 7.33
C ARG A 11 13.50 -15.28 7.79
N LEU A 12 12.57 -14.54 8.41
CA LEU A 12 12.82 -13.19 8.91
C LEU A 12 14.02 -13.14 9.87
N SER A 13 14.13 -14.12 10.78
CA SER A 13 15.24 -14.17 11.75
C SER A 13 16.65 -14.22 11.12
N MET A 14 16.78 -14.61 9.85
CA MET A 14 18.05 -14.65 9.13
C MET A 14 18.49 -13.28 8.58
N PHE A 15 17.56 -12.32 8.49
CA PHE A 15 17.80 -10.99 7.91
C PHE A 15 17.83 -9.88 8.95
N LEU A 16 17.61 -10.20 10.23
CA LEU A 16 17.63 -9.19 11.29
C LEU A 16 19.07 -8.74 11.58
N PRO A 17 19.33 -7.43 11.64
CA PRO A 17 20.60 -6.88 12.12
C PRO A 17 20.94 -7.39 13.53
N SER A 18 22.24 -7.44 13.85
CA SER A 18 22.71 -7.91 15.17
C SER A 18 22.07 -7.12 16.31
N ASP A 19 21.96 -5.80 16.15
CA ASP A 19 21.41 -4.90 17.16
C ASP A 19 19.92 -5.17 17.38
N THR A 20 19.13 -5.27 16.31
CA THR A 20 17.70 -5.64 16.39
C THR A 20 17.50 -7.00 17.05
N ARG A 21 18.37 -7.98 16.79
CA ARG A 21 18.30 -9.31 17.43
C ARG A 21 18.53 -9.21 18.94
N HIS A 22 19.46 -8.36 19.35
CA HIS A 22 19.73 -8.08 20.75
C HIS A 22 18.55 -7.38 21.42
N ASP A 23 17.98 -6.37 20.78
CA ASP A 23 16.85 -5.60 21.30
C ASP A 23 15.60 -6.48 21.48
N VAL A 24 15.30 -7.37 20.54
CA VAL A 24 14.20 -8.33 20.69
C VAL A 24 14.44 -9.27 21.89
N LEU A 25 15.68 -9.71 22.11
CA LEU A 25 16.02 -10.53 23.26
C LEU A 25 15.87 -9.74 24.58
N GLU A 26 16.29 -8.47 24.60
CA GLU A 26 16.10 -7.58 25.74
C GLU A 26 14.62 -7.41 26.10
N ILE A 27 13.75 -7.23 25.11
CA ILE A 27 12.30 -7.07 25.33
C ILE A 27 11.75 -8.28 26.10
N LEU A 28 12.16 -9.50 25.74
CA LEU A 28 11.77 -10.70 26.47
C LEU A 28 12.36 -10.76 27.88
N LEU A 29 13.64 -10.41 28.04
CA LEU A 29 14.33 -10.41 29.33
C LEU A 29 13.75 -9.37 30.32
N LYS A 30 13.17 -8.27 29.82
CA LYS A 30 12.46 -7.29 30.65
C LYS A 30 11.13 -7.82 31.19
N ARG A 31 10.54 -8.85 30.55
CA ARG A 31 9.19 -9.36 30.85
C ARG A 31 9.18 -10.75 31.50
N TYR A 32 10.21 -11.56 31.25
CA TYR A 32 10.32 -12.94 31.71
C TYR A 32 11.56 -13.16 32.58
N ASP A 33 11.41 -13.98 33.62
CA ASP A 33 12.55 -14.49 34.39
C ASP A 33 13.48 -15.34 33.50
N GLU A 34 14.80 -15.15 33.66
CA GLU A 34 15.83 -15.80 32.83
C GLU A 34 15.70 -17.33 32.83
N LYS A 35 15.30 -17.96 33.96
CA LYS A 35 15.18 -19.43 34.05
C LYS A 35 13.99 -19.93 33.23
N ARG A 36 12.88 -19.20 33.28
CA ARG A 36 11.69 -19.51 32.49
C ARG A 36 11.99 -19.30 31.01
N LEU A 37 12.62 -18.19 30.66
CA LEU A 37 12.95 -17.87 29.27
C LEU A 37 13.94 -18.90 28.67
N ALA A 38 14.98 -19.31 29.42
CA ALA A 38 15.91 -20.34 28.95
C ALA A 38 15.21 -21.68 28.66
N LYS A 39 14.23 -22.06 29.50
CA LYS A 39 13.41 -23.26 29.28
C LYS A 39 12.58 -23.13 27.99
N ASP A 40 11.88 -22.02 27.82
CA ASP A 40 11.00 -21.79 26.66
C ASP A 40 11.80 -21.71 25.34
N LEU A 41 13.02 -21.14 25.39
CA LEU A 41 13.94 -21.09 24.24
C LEU A 41 14.73 -22.39 24.00
N SER A 42 14.62 -23.36 24.93
CA SER A 42 15.38 -24.61 24.93
C SER A 42 16.89 -24.39 24.91
N CYS A 43 17.40 -23.49 25.76
CA CYS A 43 18.82 -23.19 25.91
C CYS A 43 19.26 -23.25 27.38
N THR A 44 20.57 -23.14 27.63
CA THR A 44 21.09 -23.05 29.00
C THR A 44 21.06 -21.61 29.50
N LEU A 45 20.92 -21.43 30.82
CA LEU A 45 21.01 -20.11 31.46
C LEU A 45 22.32 -19.39 31.15
N THR A 46 23.44 -20.13 31.12
CA THR A 46 24.75 -19.58 30.79
C THR A 46 24.80 -19.06 29.36
N SER A 47 24.23 -19.80 28.40
CA SER A 47 24.12 -19.35 27.01
C SER A 47 23.24 -18.11 26.88
N LEU A 48 22.08 -18.08 27.55
CA LEU A 48 21.17 -16.94 27.52
C LEU A 48 21.83 -15.66 28.04
N ARG A 49 22.59 -15.77 29.14
CA ARG A 49 23.36 -14.65 29.70
C ARG A 49 24.50 -14.22 28.80
N GLY A 50 25.21 -15.17 28.19
CA GLY A 50 26.22 -14.88 27.17
C GLY A 50 25.63 -14.02 26.05
N TRP A 51 24.52 -14.45 25.44
CA TRP A 51 23.86 -13.72 24.35
C TRP A 51 23.39 -12.33 24.75
N LYS A 52 22.99 -12.16 26.02
CA LYS A 52 22.62 -10.86 26.58
C LYS A 52 23.81 -9.92 26.74
N GLU A 53 25.01 -10.44 26.97
CA GLU A 53 26.21 -9.62 27.16
C GLU A 53 26.93 -9.32 25.84
N ASP A 54 26.99 -10.29 24.94
CA ASP A 54 27.81 -10.22 23.73
C ASP A 54 26.99 -10.13 22.43
N GLY A 55 25.66 -10.23 22.49
CA GLY A 55 24.78 -10.20 21.33
C GLY A 55 24.87 -11.42 20.41
N SER A 56 25.63 -12.47 20.79
CA SER A 56 25.94 -13.64 19.96
C SER A 56 24.80 -14.66 19.81
N LEU A 57 23.55 -14.19 19.79
CA LEU A 57 22.36 -15.03 19.74
C LEU A 57 22.33 -15.85 18.42
N PRO A 58 22.42 -17.19 18.45
CA PRO A 58 22.48 -18.00 17.23
C PRO A 58 21.14 -18.04 16.48
N ASP A 59 21.19 -18.13 15.15
CA ASP A 59 19.99 -18.13 14.26
C ASP A 59 18.97 -19.20 14.66
N LYS A 60 19.46 -20.38 15.06
CA LYS A 60 18.61 -21.50 15.50
C LYS A 60 17.72 -21.17 16.70
N HIS A 61 18.15 -20.22 17.54
CA HIS A 61 17.39 -19.74 18.70
C HIS A 61 16.65 -18.43 18.39
N MET A 62 17.18 -17.60 17.50
CA MET A 62 16.54 -16.34 17.12
C MET A 62 15.12 -16.54 16.61
N SER A 63 14.85 -17.58 15.82
CA SER A 63 13.48 -17.85 15.36
C SER A 63 12.51 -18.11 16.52
N LYS A 64 12.96 -18.79 17.58
CA LYS A 64 12.13 -19.05 18.77
C LYS A 64 11.95 -17.79 19.61
N VAL A 65 13.02 -17.00 19.76
CA VAL A 65 12.98 -15.67 20.40
C VAL A 65 11.95 -14.79 19.70
N LEU A 66 12.01 -14.70 18.37
CA LEU A 66 11.11 -13.87 17.57
C LEU A 66 9.65 -14.35 17.65
N VAL A 67 9.42 -15.67 17.58
CA VAL A 67 8.08 -16.26 17.79
C VAL A 67 7.51 -15.86 19.15
N LEU A 68 8.29 -16.02 20.22
CA LEU A 68 7.83 -15.76 21.58
C LEU A 68 7.59 -14.27 21.80
N ALA A 69 8.47 -13.41 21.28
CA ALA A 69 8.36 -11.96 21.36
C ALA A 69 7.11 -11.45 20.62
N LEU A 70 6.91 -11.84 19.36
CA LEU A 70 5.74 -11.42 18.56
C LEU A 70 4.38 -11.86 19.15
N GLN A 71 4.37 -12.95 19.94
CA GLN A 71 3.16 -13.44 20.61
C GLN A 71 2.82 -12.68 21.89
N ASN A 72 3.82 -12.19 22.61
CA ASN A 72 3.64 -11.75 24.00
C ASN A 72 4.08 -10.30 24.26
N CYS A 73 4.77 -9.69 23.31
CA CYS A 73 5.34 -8.34 23.41
C CYS A 73 4.91 -7.54 22.16
N PRO A 74 3.86 -6.70 22.25
CA PRO A 74 3.42 -5.86 21.12
C PRO A 74 4.54 -4.95 20.61
N GLU A 75 5.41 -4.46 21.50
CA GLU A 75 6.54 -3.56 21.21
C GLU A 75 7.57 -4.18 20.24
N THR A 76 7.58 -5.51 20.13
CA THR A 76 8.42 -6.21 19.14
C THR A 76 8.01 -5.88 17.71
N ARG A 77 6.72 -5.63 17.45
CA ARG A 77 6.27 -5.24 16.10
C ARG A 77 6.76 -3.86 15.74
N ASP A 78 6.70 -2.92 16.68
CA ASP A 78 7.11 -1.53 16.47
C ASP A 78 8.62 -1.48 16.17
N LEU A 79 9.44 -2.14 16.97
CA LEU A 79 10.90 -2.25 16.74
C LEU A 79 11.25 -2.84 15.36
N LEU A 80 10.54 -3.90 14.95
CA LEU A 80 10.75 -4.51 13.63
C LEU A 80 10.27 -3.61 12.49
N GLY A 81 9.20 -2.83 12.73
CA GLY A 81 8.72 -1.80 11.83
C GLY A 81 9.76 -0.71 11.60
N GLU A 82 10.29 -0.13 12.67
CA GLU A 82 11.37 0.88 12.62
C GLU A 82 12.61 0.35 11.89
N THR A 83 13.03 -0.88 12.20
CA THR A 83 14.18 -1.52 11.52
C THR A 83 13.90 -1.70 10.03
N SER A 84 12.68 -2.08 9.66
CA SER A 84 12.28 -2.24 8.26
C SER A 84 12.23 -0.90 7.52
N GLU A 85 11.76 0.16 8.17
CA GLU A 85 11.75 1.51 7.62
C GLU A 85 13.17 2.02 7.39
N GLU A 86 14.08 1.83 8.35
CA GLU A 86 15.48 2.21 8.20
C GLU A 86 16.15 1.44 7.06
N PHE A 87 15.94 0.12 6.99
CA PHE A 87 16.47 -0.69 5.88
C PHE A 87 15.93 -0.22 4.52
N SER A 88 14.63 0.08 4.44
CA SER A 88 14.00 0.64 3.25
C SER A 88 14.60 1.99 2.87
N ARG A 89 14.81 2.87 3.84
CA ARG A 89 15.47 4.18 3.65
C ARG A 89 16.89 4.02 3.12
N LEU A 90 17.69 3.14 3.70
CA LEU A 90 19.06 2.87 3.23
C LEU A 90 19.09 2.26 1.83
N CYS A 91 18.15 1.35 1.52
CA CYS A 91 18.02 0.82 0.17
C CYS A 91 17.71 1.92 -0.84
N LYS A 92 16.84 2.88 -0.50
CA LYS A 92 16.55 4.06 -1.33
C LYS A 92 17.77 4.95 -1.53
N ASP A 93 18.50 5.29 -0.45
CA ASP A 93 19.73 6.10 -0.50
C ASP A 93 20.79 5.47 -1.43
N LEU A 94 20.84 4.13 -1.49
CA LEU A 94 21.75 3.38 -2.33
C LEU A 94 21.22 3.09 -3.75
N SER A 95 20.06 3.66 -4.12
CA SER A 95 19.35 3.36 -5.38
C SER A 95 19.06 1.85 -5.57
N ILE A 96 18.97 1.09 -4.48
CA ILE A 96 18.51 -0.29 -4.45
C ILE A 96 16.98 -0.25 -4.36
N SER A 97 16.31 0.21 -5.42
CA SER A 97 14.86 0.05 -5.52
C SER A 97 14.57 -1.31 -6.15
N ARG A 98 13.75 -2.10 -5.45
CA ARG A 98 12.92 -3.07 -6.13
C ARG A 98 11.76 -2.25 -6.69
N ASP A 99 11.44 -2.37 -7.97
CA ASP A 99 10.10 -1.99 -8.45
C ASP A 99 9.12 -2.88 -7.68
N GLU A 100 8.72 -2.45 -6.49
CA GLU A 100 7.67 -3.11 -5.73
C GLU A 100 6.39 -2.79 -6.50
N GLU A 101 6.03 -3.70 -7.39
CA GLU A 101 4.72 -3.69 -8.02
C GLU A 101 3.68 -3.71 -6.89
N THR A 102 3.06 -2.55 -6.67
CA THR A 102 2.08 -2.33 -5.62
C THR A 102 0.95 -3.34 -5.74
N ASN A 103 0.30 -3.68 -4.62
CA ASN A 103 -0.86 -4.57 -4.66
C ASN A 103 -1.94 -4.02 -5.61
N PHE A 104 -2.06 -2.69 -5.69
CA PHE A 104 -2.92 -2.02 -6.65
C PHE A 104 -2.47 -2.18 -8.12
N SER A 105 -1.17 -2.07 -8.42
CA SER A 105 -0.66 -2.32 -9.77
C SER A 105 -0.92 -3.76 -10.21
N ARG A 106 -0.69 -4.72 -9.32
CA ARG A 106 -1.02 -6.14 -9.56
C ARG A 106 -2.50 -6.36 -9.84
N PHE A 107 -3.35 -5.70 -9.04
CA PHE A 107 -4.79 -5.73 -9.22
C PHE A 107 -5.19 -5.20 -10.59
N MET A 108 -4.75 -3.99 -10.96
CA MET A 108 -5.07 -3.37 -12.25
C MET A 108 -4.54 -4.18 -13.43
N ASN A 109 -3.35 -4.77 -13.32
CA ASN A 109 -2.76 -5.61 -14.36
C ASN A 109 -3.54 -6.91 -14.63
N PHE A 110 -4.33 -7.39 -13.66
CA PHE A 110 -5.16 -8.58 -13.83
C PHE A 110 -6.47 -8.31 -14.58
N LEU A 111 -7.00 -7.08 -14.49
CA LEU A 111 -8.32 -6.75 -15.01
C LEU A 111 -8.32 -6.62 -16.53
N ASP A 112 -9.43 -7.00 -17.18
CA ASP A 112 -9.68 -6.64 -18.57
C ASP A 112 -9.96 -5.14 -18.72
N GLU A 113 -9.80 -4.59 -19.92
CA GLU A 113 -9.94 -3.15 -20.18
C GLU A 113 -11.27 -2.56 -19.68
N ARG A 114 -12.39 -3.28 -19.86
CA ARG A 114 -13.69 -2.79 -19.37
C ARG A 114 -13.79 -2.84 -17.85
N SER A 115 -13.22 -3.86 -17.22
CA SER A 115 -13.15 -3.93 -15.75
C SER A 115 -12.25 -2.83 -15.17
N LYS A 116 -11.13 -2.51 -15.84
CA LYS A 116 -10.30 -1.35 -15.49
C LYS A 116 -11.09 -0.05 -15.58
N GLU A 117 -11.86 0.17 -16.66
CA GLU A 117 -12.70 1.36 -16.80
C GLU A 117 -13.70 1.52 -15.64
N ILE A 118 -14.35 0.43 -15.21
CA ILE A 118 -15.25 0.43 -14.04
C ILE A 118 -14.49 0.85 -12.78
N VAL A 119 -13.35 0.20 -12.49
CA VAL A 119 -12.54 0.51 -11.31
C VAL A 119 -12.09 1.97 -11.31
N CYS A 120 -11.57 2.42 -12.45
CA CYS A 120 -11.16 3.80 -12.66
C CYS A 120 -12.32 4.79 -12.43
N TYR A 121 -13.54 4.44 -12.82
CA TYR A 121 -14.72 5.28 -12.58
C TYR A 121 -15.05 5.38 -11.10
N PHE A 122 -15.03 4.27 -10.35
CA PHE A 122 -15.29 4.26 -8.91
C PHE A 122 -14.25 5.02 -8.10
N LEU A 123 -12.98 4.97 -8.51
CA LEU A 123 -11.92 5.74 -7.86
C LEU A 123 -12.12 7.25 -8.01
N ARG A 124 -12.78 7.70 -9.08
CA ARG A 124 -13.13 9.11 -9.32
C ARG A 124 -14.43 9.53 -8.62
N ASN A 125 -15.50 8.74 -8.81
CA ASN A 125 -16.87 9.16 -8.47
C ASN A 125 -17.39 8.55 -7.17
N ARG A 126 -16.67 7.60 -6.56
CA ARG A 126 -17.03 6.82 -5.37
C ARG A 126 -18.26 5.93 -5.50
N HIS A 127 -19.26 6.30 -6.28
CA HIS A 127 -20.45 5.50 -6.53
C HIS A 127 -20.88 5.55 -8.01
N ALA A 128 -21.67 4.57 -8.42
CA ALA A 128 -22.23 4.50 -9.77
C ALA A 128 -23.47 3.59 -9.81
N SER A 129 -24.44 3.95 -10.63
CA SER A 129 -25.53 3.05 -10.99
C SER A 129 -25.07 2.06 -12.05
N ILE A 130 -25.72 0.89 -12.13
CA ILE A 130 -25.40 -0.11 -13.16
C ILE A 130 -25.57 0.47 -14.57
N ARG A 131 -26.54 1.37 -14.77
CA ARG A 131 -26.81 2.00 -16.07
C ARG A 131 -25.70 2.96 -16.50
N GLU A 132 -25.14 3.72 -15.55
CA GLU A 132 -23.99 4.59 -15.82
C GLU A 132 -22.77 3.76 -16.22
N LEU A 133 -22.51 2.66 -15.49
CA LEU A 133 -21.43 1.73 -15.82
C LEU A 133 -21.65 1.02 -17.16
N ALA A 134 -22.88 0.63 -17.48
CA ALA A 134 -23.22 0.01 -18.76
C ALA A 134 -22.95 0.96 -19.92
N THR A 135 -23.29 2.24 -19.74
CA THR A 135 -23.00 3.30 -20.71
C THR A 135 -21.50 3.52 -20.84
N LEU A 136 -20.78 3.59 -19.71
CA LEU A 136 -19.32 3.78 -19.66
C LEU A 136 -18.58 2.73 -20.52
N ILE A 137 -18.84 1.45 -20.27
CA ILE A 137 -18.09 0.37 -20.91
C ILE A 137 -18.71 -0.13 -22.23
N HIS A 138 -19.75 0.55 -22.72
CA HIS A 138 -20.55 0.14 -23.88
C HIS A 138 -21.04 -1.31 -23.76
N ALA A 139 -21.59 -1.66 -22.59
CA ALA A 139 -22.16 -2.97 -22.31
C ALA A 139 -23.44 -3.19 -23.12
N ALA A 140 -23.71 -4.44 -23.52
CA ALA A 140 -24.97 -4.78 -24.18
C ALA A 140 -26.10 -4.87 -23.15
N THR A 141 -25.78 -5.30 -21.92
CA THR A 141 -26.75 -5.45 -20.83
C THR A 141 -26.18 -5.06 -19.48
N ASP A 142 -27.07 -4.70 -18.55
CA ASP A 142 -26.74 -4.50 -17.13
C ASP A 142 -26.06 -5.73 -16.50
N GLN A 143 -26.38 -6.93 -17.00
CA GLN A 143 -25.77 -8.18 -16.54
C GLN A 143 -24.27 -8.25 -16.90
N ASP A 144 -23.84 -7.69 -18.03
CA ASP A 144 -22.43 -7.67 -18.42
C ASP A 144 -21.58 -6.85 -17.43
N VAL A 145 -22.18 -5.79 -16.85
CA VAL A 145 -21.55 -4.99 -15.80
C VAL A 145 -21.50 -5.79 -14.51
N LEU A 146 -22.62 -6.41 -14.13
CA LEU A 146 -22.72 -7.20 -12.90
C LEU A 146 -21.73 -8.37 -12.87
N THR A 147 -21.56 -9.08 -13.99
CA THR A 147 -20.56 -10.15 -14.13
C THR A 147 -19.14 -9.61 -13.94
N ARG A 148 -18.81 -8.43 -14.47
CA ARG A 148 -17.49 -7.82 -14.21
C ARG A 148 -17.30 -7.48 -12.75
N VAL A 149 -18.29 -6.86 -12.12
CA VAL A 149 -18.18 -6.47 -10.70
C VAL A 149 -18.08 -7.70 -9.80
N ARG A 150 -18.97 -8.68 -9.98
CA ARG A 150 -19.11 -9.83 -9.07
C ARG A 150 -18.16 -10.98 -9.36
N ASP A 151 -17.77 -11.17 -10.62
CA ASP A 151 -17.01 -12.35 -11.04
C ASP A 151 -15.55 -12.00 -11.41
N VAL A 152 -15.21 -10.70 -11.57
CA VAL A 152 -13.86 -10.25 -11.93
C VAL A 152 -13.28 -9.31 -10.87
N ILE A 153 -13.89 -8.13 -10.68
CA ILE A 153 -13.36 -7.05 -9.84
C ILE A 153 -13.34 -7.45 -8.36
N ASN A 154 -14.51 -7.79 -7.79
CA ASN A 154 -14.60 -8.09 -6.36
C ASN A 154 -13.83 -9.36 -5.96
N PRO A 155 -13.90 -10.48 -6.69
CA PRO A 155 -13.12 -11.66 -6.33
C PRO A 155 -11.61 -11.40 -6.36
N LYS A 156 -11.13 -10.63 -7.35
CA LYS A 156 -9.70 -10.28 -7.41
C LYS A 156 -9.31 -9.29 -6.31
N ALA A 157 -10.19 -8.37 -5.97
CA ALA A 157 -10.00 -7.47 -4.84
C ALA A 157 -9.97 -8.24 -3.50
N GLU A 158 -10.84 -9.23 -3.32
CA GLU A 158 -10.84 -10.11 -2.14
C GLU A 158 -9.54 -10.92 -2.04
N GLU A 159 -9.02 -11.42 -3.17
CA GLU A 159 -7.76 -12.14 -3.21
C GLU A 159 -6.56 -11.27 -2.82
N ILE A 160 -6.50 -10.02 -3.31
CA ILE A 160 -5.34 -9.14 -3.14
C ILE A 160 -5.43 -8.28 -1.87
N PHE A 161 -6.59 -7.68 -1.62
CA PHE A 161 -6.82 -6.72 -0.52
C PHE A 161 -7.58 -7.35 0.66
N GLY A 162 -8.04 -8.60 0.54
CA GLY A 162 -8.77 -9.31 1.59
C GLY A 162 -10.25 -8.93 1.72
N LYS A 163 -10.77 -8.06 0.83
CA LYS A 163 -12.16 -7.58 0.85
C LYS A 163 -12.63 -7.17 -0.56
N PRO A 164 -13.95 -7.15 -0.83
CA PRO A 164 -14.47 -6.67 -2.12
C PRO A 164 -14.18 -5.17 -2.30
N MET A 165 -13.95 -4.77 -3.54
CA MET A 165 -13.70 -3.36 -3.88
C MET A 165 -14.99 -2.56 -3.97
N LEU A 166 -16.06 -3.19 -4.48
CA LEU A 166 -17.31 -2.54 -4.81
C LEU A 166 -18.49 -3.21 -4.09
N ASN A 167 -19.29 -2.43 -3.39
CA ASN A 167 -20.47 -2.91 -2.66
C ASN A 167 -21.74 -2.27 -3.20
N PHE A 168 -22.80 -3.04 -3.32
CA PHE A 168 -24.12 -2.50 -3.64
C PHE A 168 -24.83 -2.05 -2.38
N GLU A 169 -25.37 -0.83 -2.39
CA GLU A 169 -26.19 -0.31 -1.31
C GLU A 169 -27.51 0.24 -1.84
N GLU A 170 -28.60 -0.17 -1.20
CA GLU A 170 -29.95 0.31 -1.52
C GLU A 170 -30.13 1.80 -1.19
N SER A 171 -29.37 2.30 -0.22
CA SER A 171 -29.46 3.68 0.23
C SER A 171 -28.22 4.07 1.03
N ARG A 172 -27.51 5.12 0.60
CA ARG A 172 -26.39 5.71 1.33
C ARG A 172 -26.39 7.23 1.17
N ILE A 173 -25.85 7.94 2.16
CA ILE A 173 -25.62 9.39 2.07
C ILE A 173 -24.21 9.60 1.55
N ASP A 174 -24.07 10.33 0.44
CA ASP A 174 -22.77 10.72 -0.08
C ASP A 174 -22.12 11.74 0.87
N ALA A 175 -20.91 11.44 1.33
CA ALA A 175 -20.25 12.22 2.38
C ALA A 175 -19.79 13.61 1.92
N PHE A 176 -19.67 13.85 0.61
CA PHE A 176 -19.19 15.11 0.05
C PHE A 176 -20.33 16.07 -0.27
N THR A 177 -21.43 15.54 -0.81
CA THR A 177 -22.60 16.32 -1.23
C THR A 177 -23.68 16.37 -0.16
N GLY A 178 -23.76 15.34 0.71
CA GLY A 178 -24.85 15.16 1.67
C GLY A 178 -26.11 14.57 1.04
N ASP A 179 -26.09 14.23 -0.24
CA ASP A 179 -27.25 13.71 -0.95
C ASP A 179 -27.50 12.24 -0.59
N LYS A 180 -28.78 11.88 -0.45
CA LYS A 180 -29.20 10.49 -0.29
C LYS A 180 -29.29 9.81 -1.65
N ILE A 181 -28.37 8.89 -1.90
CA ILE A 181 -28.26 8.14 -3.13
C ILE A 181 -28.86 6.74 -2.92
N LEU A 182 -29.73 6.32 -3.84
CA LEU A 182 -30.45 5.04 -3.76
C LEU A 182 -29.94 4.04 -4.80
N PHE A 183 -29.95 2.75 -4.47
CA PHE A 183 -29.66 1.61 -5.34
C PHE A 183 -28.40 1.78 -6.20
N ASN A 184 -27.28 2.10 -5.56
CA ASN A 184 -26.01 2.37 -6.21
C ASN A 184 -24.95 1.38 -5.77
N TRP A 185 -23.95 1.19 -6.62
CA TRP A 185 -22.69 0.56 -6.23
C TRP A 185 -21.76 1.62 -5.66
N TRP A 186 -20.91 1.23 -4.72
CA TRP A 186 -20.01 2.09 -3.98
C TRP A 186 -18.62 1.47 -3.90
N LEU A 187 -17.60 2.31 -4.00
CA LEU A 187 -16.25 1.97 -3.61
C LEU A 187 -16.22 1.74 -2.09
N ALA A 188 -15.63 0.64 -1.65
CA ALA A 188 -15.44 0.35 -0.24
C ALA A 188 -14.49 1.39 0.40
N GLU A 189 -14.93 2.03 1.48
CA GLU A 189 -14.22 3.15 2.14
C GLU A 189 -12.92 2.72 2.82
N ASP A 190 -12.82 1.46 3.22
CA ASP A 190 -11.72 0.93 4.02
C ASP A 190 -10.71 0.15 3.17
N LEU A 191 -10.76 0.26 1.83
CA LEU A 191 -9.74 -0.38 0.99
C LEU A 191 -8.36 0.16 1.37
N PRO A 192 -7.34 -0.70 1.54
CA PRO A 192 -5.97 -0.30 1.81
C PRO A 192 -5.32 0.24 0.52
N LEU A 193 -5.93 1.29 -0.04
CA LEU A 193 -5.35 2.16 -1.06
C LEU A 193 -4.35 3.13 -0.41
N GLU A 194 -3.91 2.89 0.84
CA GLU A 194 -2.91 3.67 1.58
C GLU A 194 -1.64 3.89 0.75
N GLU A 195 -1.26 2.94 -0.11
CA GLU A 195 -0.15 3.09 -1.05
C GLU A 195 -0.36 4.23 -2.08
N MET A 196 -1.60 4.66 -2.36
CA MET A 196 -1.90 5.88 -3.13
C MET A 196 -1.93 7.15 -2.27
N ASN A 197 -2.25 7.05 -0.98
CA ASN A 197 -2.59 8.19 -0.11
C ASN A 197 -1.45 8.74 0.73
N ASP A 198 -0.35 8.01 0.93
CA ASP A 198 0.78 8.57 1.69
C ASP A 198 1.45 9.70 0.88
N ALA A 199 1.15 10.92 1.30
CA ALA A 199 1.62 12.22 0.79
C ALA A 199 1.13 12.64 -0.61
N LEU A 200 -0.11 12.30 -1.00
CA LEU A 200 -0.66 12.66 -2.31
C LEU A 200 -2.10 13.16 -2.24
N ASP A 201 -2.31 14.42 -2.60
CA ASP A 201 -3.63 15.00 -2.81
C ASP A 201 -3.92 15.10 -4.31
N ILE A 202 -5.05 14.54 -4.75
CA ILE A 202 -5.47 14.61 -6.15
C ILE A 202 -6.79 15.38 -6.23
N PHE A 203 -6.76 16.54 -6.90
CA PHE A 203 -7.93 17.34 -7.19
C PHE A 203 -8.37 17.14 -8.62
N ASP A 204 -9.62 16.76 -8.77
CA ASP A 204 -10.24 16.53 -10.05
C ASP A 204 -11.00 17.77 -10.54
N GLU A 205 -10.34 18.61 -11.33
CA GLU A 205 -10.95 19.81 -11.90
C GLU A 205 -11.56 19.56 -13.28
N LYS A 206 -12.37 20.50 -13.77
CA LYS A 206 -13.18 20.31 -14.99
C LYS A 206 -12.34 19.96 -16.24
N ASP A 207 -11.21 20.63 -16.44
CA ASP A 207 -10.34 20.50 -17.61
C ASP A 207 -8.94 19.98 -17.28
N HIS A 208 -8.62 19.82 -16.01
CA HIS A 208 -7.30 19.36 -15.57
C HIS A 208 -7.38 18.52 -14.29
N LEU A 209 -6.37 17.68 -14.09
CA LEU A 209 -6.10 16.98 -12.85
C LEU A 209 -4.95 17.72 -12.15
N VAL A 210 -5.11 18.04 -10.87
CA VAL A 210 -4.05 18.59 -10.03
C VAL A 210 -3.61 17.51 -9.06
N VAL A 211 -2.33 17.20 -9.06
CA VAL A 211 -1.71 16.23 -8.16
C VAL A 211 -0.71 16.97 -7.30
N ILE A 212 -0.87 16.94 -5.99
CA ILE A 212 -0.01 17.61 -5.02
C ILE A 212 0.67 16.56 -4.16
N THR A 213 1.99 16.67 -3.98
CA THR A 213 2.74 15.76 -3.12
C THR A 213 3.86 16.49 -2.38
N GLU A 214 4.16 16.04 -1.17
CA GLU A 214 5.24 16.58 -0.35
C GLU A 214 6.56 15.85 -0.66
N LEU A 215 7.60 16.62 -0.98
CA LEU A 215 8.97 16.17 -1.26
C LEU A 215 9.99 17.03 -0.48
N PRO A 216 9.93 17.06 0.86
CA PRO A 216 10.82 17.92 1.65
C PRO A 216 12.29 17.55 1.45
N GLY A 217 13.15 18.56 1.25
CA GLY A 217 14.59 18.37 1.10
C GLY A 217 15.07 17.95 -0.30
N VAL A 218 14.15 17.74 -1.24
CA VAL A 218 14.49 17.46 -2.65
C VAL A 218 14.83 18.75 -3.39
N ARG A 219 15.85 18.73 -4.26
CA ARG A 219 16.16 19.85 -5.16
C ARG A 219 15.26 19.77 -6.38
N GLU A 220 14.75 20.91 -6.84
CA GLU A 220 13.83 21.00 -7.99
C GLU A 220 14.39 20.32 -9.25
N GLU A 221 15.69 20.46 -9.48
CA GLU A 221 16.43 19.87 -10.61
C GLU A 221 16.48 18.34 -10.61
N ASP A 222 16.29 17.70 -9.45
CA ASP A 222 16.30 16.25 -9.30
C ASP A 222 14.89 15.65 -9.52
N ILE A 223 13.85 16.50 -9.58
CA ILE A 223 12.45 16.06 -9.77
C ILE A 223 12.19 15.81 -11.26
N LYS A 224 11.82 14.58 -11.59
CA LYS A 224 11.33 14.17 -12.90
C LYS A 224 9.86 13.80 -12.81
N VAL A 225 9.07 14.42 -13.67
CA VAL A 225 7.64 14.14 -13.79
C VAL A 225 7.33 13.79 -15.24
N ASP A 226 6.76 12.61 -15.45
CA ASP A 226 6.41 12.11 -16.77
C ASP A 226 5.07 11.37 -16.74
N VAL A 227 4.45 11.26 -17.92
CA VAL A 227 3.23 10.47 -18.10
C VAL A 227 3.54 9.38 -19.11
N GLU A 228 3.50 8.13 -18.64
CA GLU A 228 3.66 6.93 -19.45
C GLU A 228 2.31 6.22 -19.54
N GLY A 229 1.63 6.36 -20.69
CA GLY A 229 0.30 5.79 -20.89
C GLY A 229 -0.76 6.45 -20.01
N ASP A 230 -1.32 5.66 -19.09
CA ASP A 230 -2.30 6.06 -18.07
C ASP A 230 -1.67 6.18 -16.68
N VAL A 231 -0.35 6.37 -16.58
CA VAL A 231 0.36 6.49 -15.30
C VAL A 231 1.17 7.79 -15.26
N LEU A 232 0.93 8.61 -14.24
CA LEU A 232 1.80 9.72 -13.85
C LEU A 232 2.92 9.16 -12.99
N ARG A 233 4.15 9.39 -13.43
CA ARG A 233 5.36 9.04 -12.69
C ARG A 233 5.98 10.31 -12.15
N ILE A 234 6.22 10.31 -10.84
CA ILE A 234 6.98 11.35 -10.14
C ILE A 234 8.20 10.64 -9.56
N SER A 235 9.39 11.11 -9.89
CA SER A 235 10.64 10.57 -9.33
C SER A 235 11.58 11.68 -8.91
N ALA A 236 12.27 11.46 -7.80
CA ALA A 236 13.33 12.29 -7.26
C ALA A 236 14.29 11.41 -6.45
N ASP A 237 15.37 11.97 -5.92
CA ASP A 237 16.34 11.20 -5.13
C ASP A 237 15.65 10.45 -3.97
N GLY A 238 15.68 9.12 -4.00
CA GLY A 238 14.98 8.25 -3.04
C GLY A 238 13.44 8.21 -3.12
N TYR A 239 12.81 8.95 -4.05
CA TYR A 239 11.35 9.00 -4.22
C TYR A 239 10.95 8.49 -5.61
N LEU A 240 10.08 7.49 -5.66
CA LEU A 240 9.42 7.05 -6.90
C LEU A 240 7.95 6.80 -6.59
N LYS A 241 7.07 7.52 -7.27
CA LYS A 241 5.64 7.35 -7.16
C LYS A 241 5.03 7.17 -8.55
N ARG A 242 4.23 6.13 -8.68
CA ARG A 242 3.47 5.81 -9.90
C ARG A 242 2.00 5.94 -9.56
N ILE A 243 1.37 6.94 -10.15
CA ILE A 243 0.00 7.34 -9.86
C ILE A 243 -0.83 6.96 -11.08
N PRO A 244 -1.71 5.96 -10.98
CA PRO A 244 -2.63 5.65 -12.06
C PRO A 244 -3.52 6.87 -12.33
N LEU A 245 -3.43 7.38 -13.56
CA LEU A 245 -4.24 8.45 -14.07
C LEU A 245 -5.53 7.87 -14.58
N PHE A 246 -6.58 8.07 -13.80
CA PHE A 246 -7.92 7.78 -14.24
C PHE A 246 -8.44 8.89 -15.15
N TYR A 247 -7.64 9.42 -16.08
CA TYR A 247 -8.11 10.31 -17.14
C TYR A 247 -7.11 10.19 -18.28
N THR A 248 -7.61 10.19 -19.52
CA THR A 248 -6.70 10.46 -20.64
C THR A 248 -6.24 11.91 -20.49
N VAL A 249 -4.95 12.11 -20.30
CA VAL A 249 -4.34 13.43 -20.19
C VAL A 249 -3.46 13.72 -21.40
N GLU A 250 -3.21 15.01 -21.66
CA GLU A 250 -2.14 15.41 -22.56
C GLU A 250 -0.80 14.95 -21.97
N ASN A 251 0.11 14.44 -22.80
CA ASN A 251 1.47 14.08 -22.36
C ASN A 251 2.28 15.30 -21.88
N LYS A 252 1.76 16.51 -22.05
CA LYS A 252 2.40 17.74 -21.59
C LYS A 252 2.09 17.96 -20.11
N VAL A 253 3.10 17.74 -19.28
CA VAL A 253 3.04 18.00 -17.84
C VAL A 253 3.41 19.46 -17.54
N ARG A 254 2.64 20.11 -16.66
CA ARG A 254 3.05 21.36 -16.00
C ARG A 254 3.29 21.07 -14.53
N SER A 255 4.48 21.34 -14.01
CA SER A 255 4.78 21.19 -12.59
C SER A 255 5.23 22.51 -11.98
N THR A 256 5.05 22.66 -10.68
CA THR A 256 5.61 23.75 -9.86
C THR A 256 6.09 23.14 -8.56
N TYR A 257 7.29 23.49 -8.11
CA TYR A 257 7.82 23.04 -6.84
C TYR A 257 8.17 24.23 -5.95
N LYS A 258 7.53 24.32 -4.77
CA LYS A 258 7.75 25.42 -3.82
C LYS A 258 7.67 24.91 -2.39
N ASN A 259 8.65 25.29 -1.57
CA ASN A 259 8.69 24.97 -0.13
C ASN A 259 8.52 23.47 0.18
N GLY A 260 9.12 22.59 -0.63
CA GLY A 260 8.99 21.15 -0.41
C GLY A 260 7.69 20.54 -0.93
N VAL A 261 6.84 21.30 -1.62
CA VAL A 261 5.57 20.80 -2.19
C VAL A 261 5.65 20.84 -3.71
N LEU A 262 5.42 19.69 -4.34
CA LEU A 262 5.30 19.54 -5.78
C LEU A 262 3.82 19.54 -6.17
N GLU A 263 3.46 20.47 -7.05
CA GLU A 263 2.15 20.53 -7.70
C GLU A 263 2.31 20.18 -9.18
N VAL A 264 1.58 19.16 -9.64
CA VAL A 264 1.55 18.69 -11.02
C VAL A 264 0.16 18.92 -11.59
N ARG A 265 0.07 19.66 -12.70
CA ARG A 265 -1.16 19.91 -13.45
C ARG A 265 -1.12 19.17 -14.78
N LEU A 266 -2.08 18.29 -14.97
CA LEU A 266 -2.27 17.50 -16.18
C LEU A 266 -3.58 17.89 -16.86
N ARG A 267 -3.52 18.32 -18.12
CA ARG A 267 -4.72 18.68 -18.86
C ARG A 267 -5.44 17.43 -19.35
N LYS A 268 -6.74 17.32 -19.14
CA LYS A 268 -7.55 16.20 -19.64
C LYS A 268 -7.72 16.32 -21.16
N ASN A 269 -7.51 15.22 -21.88
CA ASN A 269 -7.79 15.13 -23.31
C ASN A 269 -9.31 15.10 -23.51
N GLY A 270 -9.90 16.27 -23.73
CA GLY A 270 -11.26 16.45 -24.19
C GLY A 270 -12.33 15.88 -23.26
N SER A 271 -12.73 16.66 -22.26
CA SER A 271 -14.13 16.73 -21.84
C SER A 271 -14.97 17.31 -23.00
N ARG A 272 -15.12 16.56 -24.09
CA ARG A 272 -16.22 16.77 -25.02
C ARG A 272 -17.43 16.12 -24.38
N HIS A 273 -18.26 16.93 -23.74
CA HIS A 273 -19.66 16.58 -23.54
C HIS A 273 -20.23 16.07 -24.86
N ARG A 274 -20.63 14.81 -24.89
CA ARG A 274 -21.72 14.29 -25.69
C ARG A 274 -22.48 13.27 -24.87
#